data_AF-A0A368JGQ6-F1
#
_entry.id   AF-A0A368JGQ6-F1
#
_cell.length_a   1.000
_cell.length_b   1.000
_cell.length_c   1.000
_cell.angle_alpha   90.00
_cell.angle_beta   90.00
_cell.angle_gamma   90.00
#
_symmetry.space_group_name_H-M   'P 1'
#
loop_
_entity.id
_entity.type
_entity.pdbx_description
1 polymer ?
#
loop_
_entity_poly.entity_id
_entity_poly.type
_entity_poly.pdbx_seq_one_letter_code
_entity_poly.pdbx_strand_id
1 'polypeptide(L)'
;MRKITVSATFGFLFALLITLPVGLAVAQTTPVAPNPPFELKNGDRVVFLGNSLFEDDMQFGYLELALTTRFPDRDVTFRNLGWTGDNVFGVARSTITNPPTGYDLLMEHLTKAKPTLVFLAFGGIEAQDGEAGLPVFRDGLAKLIDKIDQLGAKTILLSPIPILSADTPENRAKRNAMLEVYASAMGKMASERGKPFIDVFKPIQEVSQKATITEDGIHLNETGYYYLATLLEKSLGLPARTGNIAITVSKQGAEATAPVKILNPGQETPNLKFTMDEGSLPLPLPETVEAVRVVKITGLKKGFYTLTNDQTDVITASAKDWAAGVPIRQGAAFEQASRLREMILKKNDLFYFQYRPLNTTYILGFRSYEQGRHVKGLEEQNILIKWLESQIALNRTPKASVYQLTLLK
;
A
#
# COMPACT_ATOMS: atom_id res chain seq x y z
N MET A 1 -96.58 17.26 34.62
CA MET A 1 -95.85 18.30 33.85
C MET A 1 -94.49 18.52 34.50
N ARG A 2 -93.45 18.77 33.68
CA ARG A 2 -92.01 18.88 33.97
C ARG A 2 -91.27 17.57 34.25
N LYS A 3 -90.63 17.07 33.18
CA LYS A 3 -89.54 16.09 33.21
C LYS A 3 -88.23 16.84 33.48
N ILE A 4 -87.47 16.42 34.48
CA ILE A 4 -86.02 16.62 34.54
C ILE A 4 -85.47 15.31 35.13
N THR A 5 -84.69 14.59 34.34
CA THR A 5 -83.94 13.40 34.76
C THR A 5 -82.48 13.66 34.47
N VAL A 6 -81.67 13.66 35.53
CA VAL A 6 -80.21 13.75 35.50
C VAL A 6 -79.65 12.41 35.97
N SER A 7 -78.55 12.04 35.32
CA SER A 7 -77.81 10.78 35.35
C SER A 7 -77.42 10.25 36.73
N ALA A 8 -77.24 8.93 36.79
CA ALA A 8 -76.16 8.31 37.54
C ALA A 8 -75.71 7.02 36.82
N THR A 9 -74.49 7.05 36.32
CA THR A 9 -73.75 5.94 35.71
C THR A 9 -73.24 5.02 36.81
N PHE A 10 -73.41 3.70 36.70
CA PHE A 10 -72.49 2.74 37.30
C PHE A 10 -72.54 1.37 36.60
N GLY A 11 -71.37 0.98 36.09
CA GLY A 11 -70.79 -0.37 36.06
C GLY A 11 -71.48 -1.49 35.28
N PHE A 12 -70.78 -2.05 34.30
CA PHE A 12 -70.59 -3.51 34.20
C PHE A 12 -69.29 -3.83 33.44
N LEU A 13 -68.45 -4.66 34.06
CA LEU A 13 -67.23 -5.25 33.51
C LEU A 13 -67.56 -6.11 32.28
N PHE A 14 -66.83 -5.92 31.18
CA PHE A 14 -66.74 -6.90 30.10
C PHE A 14 -65.29 -7.38 29.99
N ALA A 15 -65.08 -8.67 30.20
CA ALA A 15 -63.82 -9.35 29.94
C ALA A 15 -63.68 -9.60 28.43
N LEU A 16 -62.62 -9.07 27.82
CA LEU A 16 -62.26 -9.35 26.43
C LEU A 16 -60.91 -10.08 26.42
N LEU A 17 -60.91 -11.33 25.95
CA LEU A 17 -59.68 -12.10 25.70
C LEU A 17 -58.88 -11.42 24.58
N ILE A 18 -57.64 -11.02 24.88
CA ILE A 18 -56.67 -10.57 23.88
C ILE A 18 -55.80 -11.76 23.49
N THR A 19 -55.97 -12.25 22.26
CA THR A 19 -55.03 -13.17 21.61
C THR A 19 -53.85 -12.36 21.05
N LEU A 20 -52.67 -12.50 21.65
CA LEU A 20 -51.40 -11.97 21.12
C LEU A 20 -50.89 -12.89 19.99
N PRO A 21 -50.65 -12.39 18.77
CA PRO A 21 -49.92 -13.17 17.78
C PRO A 21 -48.43 -13.13 18.13
N VAL A 22 -47.84 -14.30 18.37
CA VAL A 22 -46.40 -14.48 18.47
C VAL A 22 -45.82 -14.30 17.07
N GLY A 23 -45.38 -13.09 16.76
CA GLY A 23 -44.61 -12.80 15.54
C GLY A 23 -43.20 -13.37 15.70
N LEU A 24 -42.88 -14.40 14.93
CA LEU A 24 -41.50 -14.85 14.71
C LEU A 24 -40.73 -13.70 14.05
N ALA A 25 -39.91 -13.00 14.83
CA ALA A 25 -38.95 -12.04 14.32
C ALA A 25 -37.87 -12.81 13.56
N VAL A 26 -38.03 -12.92 12.24
CA VAL A 26 -36.94 -13.33 11.35
C VAL A 26 -35.96 -12.17 11.34
N ALA A 27 -34.80 -12.35 11.95
CA ALA A 27 -33.69 -11.41 11.85
C ALA A 27 -33.30 -11.29 10.38
N GLN A 28 -33.78 -10.24 9.71
CA GLN A 28 -33.28 -9.85 8.41
C GLN A 28 -31.85 -9.34 8.64
N THR A 29 -30.87 -10.21 8.39
CA THR A 29 -29.51 -9.78 8.16
C THR A 29 -29.55 -8.88 6.94
N THR A 30 -29.58 -7.56 7.13
CA THR A 30 -29.31 -6.61 6.05
C THR A 30 -28.00 -7.05 5.42
N PRO A 31 -27.97 -7.41 4.12
CA PRO A 31 -26.72 -7.69 3.44
C PRO A 31 -25.85 -6.45 3.62
N VAL A 32 -24.72 -6.60 4.30
CA VAL A 32 -23.68 -5.58 4.31
C VAL A 32 -23.32 -5.41 2.84
N ALA A 33 -23.67 -4.26 2.25
CA ALA A 33 -23.26 -3.95 0.90
C ALA A 33 -21.74 -4.15 0.83
N PRO A 34 -21.20 -4.85 -0.17
CA PRO A 34 -19.76 -4.98 -0.31
C PRO A 34 -19.15 -3.58 -0.26
N ASN A 35 -18.16 -3.37 0.61
CA ASN A 35 -17.41 -2.12 0.60
C ASN A 35 -16.98 -1.84 -0.84
N PRO A 36 -17.15 -0.61 -1.35
CA PRO A 36 -16.72 -0.29 -2.70
C PRO A 36 -15.23 -0.64 -2.83
N PRO A 37 -14.80 -1.19 -3.99
CA PRO A 37 -13.40 -1.52 -4.21
C PRO A 37 -12.53 -0.28 -3.98
N PHE A 38 -11.34 -0.48 -3.43
CA PHE A 38 -10.40 0.61 -3.23
C PHE A 38 -10.04 1.23 -4.59
N GLU A 39 -10.12 2.56 -4.66
CA GLU A 39 -9.78 3.33 -5.86
C GLU A 39 -9.10 4.64 -5.46
N LEU A 40 -8.11 5.04 -6.26
CA LEU A 40 -7.56 6.39 -6.27
C LEU A 40 -8.13 7.18 -7.46
N LYS A 41 -8.48 8.43 -7.20
CA LYS A 41 -9.09 9.36 -8.16
C LYS A 41 -8.07 10.36 -8.68
N ASN A 42 -8.38 10.96 -9.82
CA ASN A 42 -7.63 12.12 -10.32
C ASN A 42 -7.61 13.23 -9.26
N GLY A 43 -6.43 13.77 -8.99
CA GLY A 43 -6.18 14.80 -7.99
C GLY A 43 -5.97 14.27 -6.56
N ASP A 44 -5.98 12.95 -6.34
CA ASP A 44 -5.71 12.40 -5.02
C ASP A 44 -4.27 12.71 -4.57
N ARG A 45 -4.15 13.05 -3.28
CA ARG A 45 -2.89 13.37 -2.60
C ARG A 45 -2.73 12.40 -1.46
N VAL A 46 -1.95 11.36 -1.70
CA VAL A 46 -1.72 10.25 -0.77
C VAL A 46 -0.55 10.60 0.14
N VAL A 47 -0.76 10.48 1.45
CA VAL A 47 0.26 10.68 2.46
C VAL A 47 0.52 9.37 3.19
N PHE A 48 1.78 8.98 3.30
CA PHE A 48 2.24 7.95 4.24
C PHE A 48 2.71 8.65 5.52
N LEU A 49 1.94 8.51 6.61
CA LEU A 49 2.19 9.17 7.89
C LEU A 49 2.45 8.14 9.00
N GLY A 50 3.61 8.21 9.64
CA GLY A 50 4.02 7.21 10.61
C GLY A 50 5.44 7.38 11.09
N ASN A 51 6.02 6.29 11.61
CA ASN A 51 7.40 6.23 12.06
C ASN A 51 8.35 5.67 10.99
N SER A 52 9.40 4.93 11.40
CA SER A 52 10.38 4.31 10.50
C SER A 52 9.77 3.35 9.48
N LEU A 53 8.60 2.74 9.74
CA LEU A 53 7.91 1.90 8.75
C LEU A 53 7.60 2.65 7.44
N PHE A 54 7.41 3.97 7.50
CA PHE A 54 7.28 4.78 6.29
C PHE A 54 8.57 5.51 5.95
N GLU A 55 9.31 6.05 6.92
CA GLU A 55 10.57 6.76 6.61
C GLU A 55 11.54 5.86 5.82
N ASP A 56 11.72 4.60 6.22
CA ASP A 56 12.73 3.74 5.58
C ASP A 56 12.34 3.30 4.16
N ASP A 57 11.04 3.33 3.78
CA ASP A 57 10.63 3.09 2.38
C ASP A 57 11.18 4.18 1.46
N MET A 58 11.68 5.31 1.96
CA MET A 58 12.38 6.27 1.11
C MET A 58 13.59 5.67 0.40
N GLN A 59 14.22 4.65 0.97
CA GLN A 59 15.36 3.97 0.36
C GLN A 59 14.91 3.01 -0.75
N PHE A 60 13.64 2.57 -0.73
CA PHE A 60 13.17 1.48 -1.57
C PHE A 60 12.00 1.85 -2.48
N GLY A 61 11.06 2.70 -2.07
CA GLY A 61 10.02 3.32 -2.89
C GLY A 61 8.92 2.36 -3.34
N TYR A 62 8.75 1.21 -2.68
CA TYR A 62 7.82 0.18 -3.14
C TYR A 62 6.36 0.57 -2.90
N LEU A 63 6.05 1.31 -1.83
CA LEU A 63 4.66 1.65 -1.51
C LEU A 63 4.07 2.61 -2.54
N GLU A 64 4.81 3.67 -2.89
CA GLU A 64 4.42 4.62 -3.93
C GLU A 64 4.40 3.95 -5.32
N LEU A 65 5.41 3.13 -5.65
CA LEU A 65 5.47 2.43 -6.93
C LEU A 65 4.28 1.49 -7.10
N ALA A 66 3.90 0.76 -6.05
CA ALA A 66 2.79 -0.17 -6.10
C ALA A 66 1.48 0.54 -6.47
N LEU A 67 1.15 1.62 -5.77
CA LEU A 67 -0.06 2.40 -6.06
C LEU A 67 0.04 3.12 -7.42
N THR A 68 1.19 3.71 -7.76
CA THR A 68 1.39 4.42 -9.03
C THR A 68 1.14 3.53 -10.25
N THR A 69 1.60 2.28 -10.20
CA THR A 69 1.45 1.32 -11.32
C THR A 69 0.08 0.68 -11.40
N ARG A 70 -0.75 0.79 -10.35
CA ARG A 70 -2.14 0.29 -10.31
C ARG A 70 -3.15 1.27 -10.85
N PHE A 71 -2.83 2.56 -10.78
CA PHE A 71 -3.68 3.64 -11.27
C PHE A 71 -2.93 4.47 -12.32
N PRO A 72 -2.44 3.85 -13.41
CA PRO A 72 -1.59 4.54 -14.39
C PRO A 72 -2.32 5.66 -15.15
N ASP A 73 -3.65 5.64 -15.14
CA ASP A 73 -4.55 6.59 -15.78
C ASP A 73 -5.14 7.63 -14.79
N ARG A 74 -4.54 7.77 -13.59
CA ARG A 74 -4.99 8.71 -12.55
C ARG A 74 -3.88 9.65 -12.13
N ASP A 75 -4.09 10.96 -12.20
CA ASP A 75 -3.15 11.94 -11.66
C ASP A 75 -3.18 11.91 -10.11
N VAL A 76 -2.24 11.19 -9.52
CA VAL A 76 -2.14 10.97 -8.06
C VAL A 76 -0.74 11.38 -7.63
N THR A 77 -0.64 12.13 -6.54
CA THR A 77 0.64 12.51 -5.94
C THR A 77 0.83 11.85 -4.58
N PHE A 78 2.09 11.59 -4.24
CA PHE A 78 2.45 10.88 -3.02
C PHE A 78 3.47 11.67 -2.20
N ARG A 79 3.27 11.73 -0.89
CA ARG A 79 4.19 12.33 0.07
C ARG A 79 4.45 11.36 1.22
N ASN A 80 5.73 11.14 1.51
CA ASN A 80 6.15 10.36 2.65
C ASN A 80 6.50 11.31 3.80
N LEU A 81 5.68 11.28 4.85
CA LEU A 81 5.85 12.04 6.08
C LEU A 81 6.22 11.13 7.27
N GLY A 82 6.74 9.93 6.98
CA GLY A 82 7.35 9.05 7.97
C GLY A 82 8.49 9.76 8.68
N TRP A 83 8.60 9.52 9.99
CA TRP A 83 9.68 10.09 10.80
C TRP A 83 10.18 9.09 11.84
N THR A 84 11.44 8.67 11.73
CA THR A 84 12.00 7.67 12.64
C THR A 84 11.95 8.14 14.09
N GLY A 85 11.39 7.30 14.96
CA GLY A 85 11.19 7.59 16.38
C GLY A 85 9.90 8.35 16.72
N ASP A 86 9.09 8.75 15.73
CA ASP A 86 7.82 9.40 16.02
C ASP A 86 6.82 8.45 16.70
N ASN A 87 6.11 9.01 17.68
CA ASN A 87 4.84 8.50 18.16
C ASN A 87 3.68 9.35 17.61
N VAL A 88 2.44 9.06 18.02
CA VAL A 88 1.22 9.81 17.66
C VAL A 88 1.26 11.31 18.04
N PHE A 89 2.25 11.76 18.81
CA PHE A 89 2.47 13.17 19.15
C PHE A 89 3.66 13.80 18.43
N GLY A 90 4.34 13.08 17.53
CA GLY A 90 5.46 13.62 16.74
C GLY A 90 6.68 14.00 17.59
N VAL A 91 6.91 13.32 18.72
CA VAL A 91 7.94 13.71 19.69
C VAL A 91 9.35 13.77 19.08
N ALA A 92 9.66 12.90 18.12
CA ALA A 92 10.97 12.90 17.45
C ALA A 92 11.17 14.06 16.48
N ARG A 93 10.12 14.84 16.18
CA ARG A 93 10.20 16.10 15.42
C ARG A 93 10.64 17.29 16.29
N SER A 94 10.69 17.13 17.62
CA SER A 94 11.01 18.23 18.52
C SER A 94 12.42 18.77 18.26
N THR A 95 12.56 20.08 18.36
CA THR A 95 13.86 20.77 18.29
C THR A 95 14.26 21.28 19.68
N ILE A 96 15.46 21.83 19.83
CA ILE A 96 15.97 22.41 21.09
C ILE A 96 15.15 23.65 21.52
N THR A 97 14.30 24.19 20.64
CA THR A 97 13.41 25.31 20.95
C THR A 97 11.98 24.90 21.26
N ASN A 98 11.33 25.71 22.09
CA ASN A 98 9.91 25.63 22.44
C ASN A 98 9.29 27.01 22.18
N PRO A 99 8.25 27.21 21.31
CA PRO A 99 7.67 26.44 20.19
C PRO A 99 8.39 26.63 18.81
N PRO A 100 8.01 25.90 17.71
CA PRO A 100 6.95 24.88 17.63
C PRO A 100 7.34 23.56 18.30
N THR A 101 6.37 22.90 18.95
CA THR A 101 6.55 21.56 19.51
C THR A 101 6.59 20.50 18.39
N GLY A 102 7.03 19.28 18.71
CA GLY A 102 6.98 18.17 17.74
C GLY A 102 5.57 17.88 17.21
N TYR A 103 4.55 18.05 18.06
CA TYR A 103 3.14 17.91 17.66
C TYR A 103 2.71 19.04 16.72
N ASP A 104 3.11 20.28 16.99
CA ASP A 104 2.82 21.41 16.10
C ASP A 104 3.43 21.18 14.71
N LEU A 105 4.67 20.70 14.65
CA LEU A 105 5.34 20.35 13.39
C LEU A 105 4.65 19.18 12.67
N LEU A 106 4.22 18.15 13.40
CA LEU A 106 3.44 17.05 12.83
C LEU A 106 2.14 17.56 12.18
N MET A 107 1.39 18.42 12.90
CA MET A 107 0.15 19.00 12.41
C MET A 107 0.39 19.94 11.22
N GLU A 108 1.47 20.72 11.25
CA GLU A 108 1.88 21.62 10.17
C GLU A 108 2.22 20.83 8.91
N HIS A 109 3.08 19.81 9.00
CA HIS A 109 3.50 18.99 7.86
C HIS A 109 2.29 18.27 7.22
N LEU A 110 1.42 17.69 8.05
CA LEU A 110 0.20 17.04 7.58
C LEU A 110 -0.75 18.05 6.88
N THR A 111 -0.94 19.23 7.45
CA THR A 111 -1.80 20.28 6.89
C THR A 111 -1.24 20.80 5.56
N LYS A 112 0.09 21.05 5.48
CA LYS A 112 0.75 21.53 4.26
C LYS A 112 0.69 20.52 3.11
N ALA A 113 0.71 19.22 3.41
CA ALA A 113 0.56 18.17 2.41
C ALA A 113 -0.84 18.13 1.78
N LYS A 114 -1.85 18.74 2.43
CA LYS A 114 -3.25 18.80 1.98
C LYS A 114 -3.78 17.42 1.55
N PRO A 115 -3.64 16.35 2.35
CA PRO A 115 -4.00 15.00 1.90
C PRO A 115 -5.44 14.89 1.41
N THR A 116 -5.71 13.91 0.55
CA THR A 116 -7.06 13.36 0.34
C THR A 116 -7.17 11.92 0.86
N LEU A 117 -6.02 11.25 1.03
CA LEU A 117 -5.90 9.93 1.65
C LEU A 117 -4.62 9.90 2.50
N VAL A 118 -4.73 9.33 3.70
CA VAL A 118 -3.60 9.11 4.61
C VAL A 118 -3.53 7.63 4.99
N PHE A 119 -2.41 6.98 4.68
CA PHE A 119 -2.02 5.73 5.30
C PHE A 119 -1.33 6.07 6.63
N LEU A 120 -1.89 5.58 7.74
CA LEU A 120 -1.50 5.95 9.10
C LEU A 120 -0.90 4.74 9.83
N ALA A 121 0.39 4.79 10.15
CA ALA A 121 1.13 3.70 10.80
C ALA A 121 1.90 4.17 12.03
N PHE A 122 1.31 3.94 13.21
CA PHE A 122 1.89 4.24 14.52
C PHE A 122 1.68 3.03 15.46
N GLY A 123 2.08 3.15 16.73
CA GLY A 123 1.92 2.13 17.76
C GLY A 123 3.21 1.35 18.05
N GLY A 124 4.18 1.35 17.12
CA GLY A 124 5.46 0.67 17.31
C GLY A 124 6.34 1.31 18.39
N ILE A 125 6.35 2.65 18.48
CA ILE A 125 7.11 3.37 19.50
C ILE A 125 6.36 3.32 20.83
N GLU A 126 5.06 3.55 20.79
CA GLU A 126 4.19 3.66 21.96
C GLU A 126 4.00 2.34 22.70
N ALA A 127 4.12 1.19 22.01
CA ALA A 127 4.08 -0.12 22.64
C ALA A 127 5.24 -0.36 23.62
N GLN A 128 6.31 0.45 23.57
CA GLN A 128 7.41 0.37 24.54
C GLN A 128 6.99 0.84 25.95
N ASP A 129 5.95 1.68 26.04
CA ASP A 129 5.38 2.14 27.31
C ASP A 129 4.47 1.10 27.98
N GLY A 130 4.32 -0.08 27.37
CA GLY A 130 3.51 -1.17 27.88
C GLY A 130 2.02 -0.81 27.95
N GLU A 131 1.27 -1.54 28.78
CA GLU A 131 -0.16 -1.32 28.93
C GLU A 131 -0.50 0.08 29.47
N ALA A 132 0.39 0.67 30.27
CA ALA A 132 0.22 2.01 30.83
C ALA A 132 0.20 3.11 29.75
N GLY A 133 0.87 2.91 28.62
CA GLY A 133 0.87 3.85 27.49
C GLY A 133 -0.39 3.80 26.63
N LEU A 134 -1.20 2.75 26.75
CA LEU A 134 -2.33 2.50 25.86
C LEU A 134 -3.40 3.62 25.87
N PRO A 135 -3.80 4.20 27.02
CA PRO A 135 -4.75 5.31 27.03
C PRO A 135 -4.21 6.55 26.29
N VAL A 136 -2.93 6.87 26.48
CA VAL A 136 -2.26 8.02 25.86
C VAL A 136 -2.13 7.81 24.35
N PHE A 137 -1.77 6.61 23.92
CA PHE A 137 -1.76 6.23 22.51
C PHE A 137 -3.14 6.36 21.85
N ARG A 138 -4.19 5.85 22.50
CA ARG A 138 -5.57 5.94 21.97
C ARG A 138 -6.01 7.39 21.80
N ASP A 139 -5.70 8.26 22.76
CA ASP A 139 -6.00 9.70 22.66
C ASP A 139 -5.25 10.36 21.49
N GLY A 140 -3.94 10.12 21.36
CA GLY A 140 -3.14 10.67 20.27
C GLY A 140 -3.59 10.16 18.90
N LEU A 141 -3.87 8.86 18.77
CA LEU A 141 -4.38 8.27 17.53
C LEU A 141 -5.75 8.86 17.15
N ALA A 142 -6.65 9.02 18.13
CA ALA A 142 -7.95 9.64 17.91
C ALA A 142 -7.82 11.07 17.37
N LYS A 143 -6.91 11.87 17.97
CA LYS A 143 -6.61 13.24 17.53
C LYS A 143 -6.04 13.30 16.12
N LEU A 144 -5.17 12.35 15.74
CA LEU A 144 -4.65 12.27 14.38
C LEU A 144 -5.76 11.97 13.37
N ILE A 145 -6.64 11.01 13.67
CA ILE A 145 -7.79 10.70 12.82
C ILE A 145 -8.71 11.92 12.70
N ASP A 146 -9.00 12.60 13.82
CA ASP A 146 -9.85 13.80 13.83
C ASP A 146 -9.24 14.93 12.99
N LYS A 147 -7.92 15.12 13.05
CA LYS A 147 -7.22 16.09 12.20
C LYS A 147 -7.32 15.73 10.72
N ILE A 148 -7.13 14.46 10.37
CA ILE A 148 -7.21 13.99 8.97
C ILE A 148 -8.63 14.20 8.43
N ASP A 149 -9.65 13.89 9.22
CA ASP A 149 -11.06 14.12 8.87
C ASP A 149 -11.38 15.61 8.71
N GLN A 150 -10.85 16.47 9.59
CA GLN A 150 -10.98 17.92 9.48
C GLN A 150 -10.36 18.47 8.18
N LEU A 151 -9.29 17.84 7.67
CA LEU A 151 -8.69 18.19 6.39
C LEU A 151 -9.49 17.65 5.18
N GLY A 152 -10.58 16.90 5.41
CA GLY A 152 -11.40 16.29 4.38
C GLY A 152 -10.76 15.05 3.74
N ALA A 153 -9.76 14.45 4.38
CA ALA A 153 -9.03 13.29 3.88
C ALA A 153 -9.57 11.99 4.46
N LYS A 154 -9.41 10.90 3.71
CA LYS A 154 -9.67 9.53 4.20
C LYS A 154 -8.47 9.02 4.99
N THR A 155 -8.70 8.12 5.94
CA THR A 155 -7.65 7.44 6.70
C THR A 155 -7.72 5.93 6.48
N ILE A 156 -6.58 5.29 6.23
CA ILE A 156 -6.40 3.83 6.28
C ILE A 156 -5.32 3.56 7.32
N LEU A 157 -5.65 2.80 8.37
CA LEU A 157 -4.71 2.47 9.43
C LEU A 157 -3.93 1.20 9.07
N LEU A 158 -2.63 1.18 9.37
CA LEU A 158 -1.79 -0.01 9.30
C LEU A 158 -1.33 -0.37 10.72
N SER A 159 -1.37 -1.66 11.07
CA SER A 159 -0.78 -2.12 12.34
C SER A 159 0.73 -1.87 12.39
N PRO A 160 1.35 -1.88 13.58
CA PRO A 160 2.80 -2.08 13.70
C PRO A 160 3.24 -3.40 13.06
N ILE A 161 4.54 -3.49 12.75
CA ILE A 161 5.20 -4.74 12.36
C ILE A 161 5.81 -5.46 13.58
N PRO A 162 5.99 -6.78 13.54
CA PRO A 162 6.65 -7.54 14.62
C PRO A 162 8.14 -7.23 14.71
N ILE A 163 8.68 -7.39 15.92
CA ILE A 163 10.13 -7.56 16.12
C ILE A 163 10.47 -9.00 15.79
N LEU A 164 11.36 -9.19 14.81
CA LEU A 164 11.67 -10.50 14.23
C LEU A 164 12.86 -11.17 14.90
N SER A 165 13.98 -10.46 14.98
CA SER A 165 15.25 -11.01 15.48
C SER A 165 15.97 -10.13 16.49
N ALA A 166 15.56 -8.88 16.69
CA ALA A 166 16.12 -8.04 17.74
C ALA A 166 15.69 -8.54 19.14
N ASP A 167 16.52 -8.27 20.14
CA ASP A 167 16.29 -8.65 21.55
C ASP A 167 16.38 -10.17 21.83
N THR A 168 16.42 -10.51 23.12
CA THR A 168 16.31 -11.90 23.60
C THR A 168 14.94 -12.49 23.24
N PRO A 169 14.81 -13.82 23.01
CA PRO A 169 13.53 -14.44 22.68
C PRO A 169 12.41 -14.10 23.67
N GLU A 170 12.70 -14.07 24.96
CA GLU A 170 11.73 -13.77 26.03
C GLU A 170 11.25 -12.32 25.97
N ASN A 171 12.16 -11.36 25.81
CA ASN A 171 11.79 -9.95 25.67
C ASN A 171 11.08 -9.68 24.35
N ARG A 172 11.53 -10.31 23.26
CA ARG A 172 10.90 -10.21 21.95
C ARG A 172 9.45 -10.69 22.01
N ALA A 173 9.19 -11.83 22.66
CA ALA A 173 7.84 -12.33 22.86
C ALA A 173 6.96 -11.32 23.62
N LYS A 174 7.48 -10.73 24.72
CA LYS A 174 6.76 -9.71 25.50
C LYS A 174 6.47 -8.44 24.68
N ARG A 175 7.46 -7.95 23.93
CA ARG A 175 7.32 -6.75 23.10
C ARG A 175 6.35 -6.98 21.94
N ASN A 176 6.42 -8.14 21.29
CA ASN A 176 5.47 -8.54 20.26
C ASN A 176 4.04 -8.68 20.80
N ALA A 177 3.86 -9.25 21.99
CA ALA A 177 2.55 -9.29 22.64
C ALA A 177 1.98 -7.88 22.86
N MET A 178 2.82 -6.92 23.25
CA MET A 178 2.38 -5.53 23.40
C MET A 178 2.07 -4.85 22.05
N LEU A 179 2.86 -5.12 21.01
CA LEU A 179 2.56 -4.64 19.66
C LEU A 179 1.20 -5.16 19.16
N GLU A 180 0.85 -6.42 19.45
CA GLU A 180 -0.48 -6.98 19.13
C GLU A 180 -1.61 -6.31 19.92
N VAL A 181 -1.40 -5.95 21.19
CA VAL A 181 -2.36 -5.17 21.98
C VAL A 181 -2.62 -3.80 21.35
N TYR A 182 -1.56 -3.10 20.92
CA TYR A 182 -1.68 -1.81 20.26
C TYR A 182 -2.34 -1.93 18.88
N ALA A 183 -1.96 -2.94 18.08
CA ALA A 183 -2.61 -3.25 16.81
C ALA A 183 -4.12 -3.52 16.99
N SER A 184 -4.49 -4.28 18.04
CA SER A 184 -5.88 -4.55 18.37
C SER A 184 -6.65 -3.29 18.76
N ALA A 185 -6.02 -2.37 19.51
CA ALA A 185 -6.61 -1.08 19.84
C ALA A 185 -6.82 -0.20 18.59
N MET A 186 -5.87 -0.21 17.65
CA MET A 186 -6.02 0.47 16.35
C MET A 186 -7.17 -0.12 15.54
N GLY A 187 -7.25 -1.44 15.41
CA GLY A 187 -8.33 -2.12 14.70
C GLY A 187 -9.71 -1.84 15.31
N LYS A 188 -9.82 -1.83 16.65
CA LYS A 188 -11.05 -1.45 17.36
C LYS A 188 -11.44 -0.01 17.07
N MET A 189 -10.51 0.93 17.18
CA MET A 189 -10.77 2.36 16.90
C MET A 189 -11.17 2.58 15.43
N ALA A 190 -10.49 1.91 14.50
CA ALA A 190 -10.81 1.97 13.08
C ALA A 190 -12.24 1.48 12.82
N SER A 191 -12.63 0.35 13.41
CA SER A 191 -14.01 -0.16 13.33
C SER A 191 -15.04 0.81 13.93
N GLU A 192 -14.78 1.34 15.13
CA GLU A 192 -15.65 2.32 15.81
C GLU A 192 -15.83 3.61 15.00
N ARG A 193 -14.79 4.02 14.25
CA ARG A 193 -14.79 5.24 13.42
C ARG A 193 -15.06 4.99 11.94
N GLY A 194 -15.42 3.76 11.55
CA GLY A 194 -15.71 3.40 10.15
C GLY A 194 -14.52 3.58 9.20
N LYS A 195 -13.28 3.42 9.69
CA LYS A 195 -12.04 3.52 8.90
C LYS A 195 -11.54 2.12 8.52
N PRO A 196 -10.96 1.95 7.31
CA PRO A 196 -10.23 0.73 6.98
C PRO A 196 -9.01 0.52 7.89
N PHE A 197 -8.75 -0.74 8.22
CA PHE A 197 -7.57 -1.18 8.98
C PHE A 197 -6.91 -2.36 8.25
N ILE A 198 -5.60 -2.28 8.08
CA ILE A 198 -4.77 -3.30 7.45
C ILE A 198 -3.83 -3.84 8.53
N ASP A 199 -4.08 -5.07 8.96
CA ASP A 199 -3.18 -5.79 9.84
C ASP A 199 -2.01 -6.36 9.02
N VAL A 200 -0.83 -5.77 9.21
CA VAL A 200 0.42 -6.22 8.59
C VAL A 200 1.28 -7.04 9.54
N PHE A 201 0.92 -7.15 10.83
CA PHE A 201 1.75 -7.77 11.84
C PHE A 201 1.99 -9.27 11.54
N LYS A 202 0.90 -10.04 11.48
CA LYS A 202 0.99 -11.50 11.24
C LYS A 202 1.52 -11.83 9.84
N PRO A 203 1.07 -11.18 8.76
CA PRO A 203 1.62 -11.44 7.43
C PRO A 203 3.14 -11.20 7.35
N ILE A 204 3.67 -10.14 7.96
CA ILE A 204 5.11 -9.88 7.99
C ILE A 204 5.84 -10.97 8.80
N GLN A 205 5.27 -11.41 9.92
CA GLN A 205 5.82 -12.53 10.70
C GLN A 205 5.84 -13.85 9.92
N GLU A 206 4.84 -14.11 9.07
CA GLU A 206 4.80 -15.31 8.22
C GLU A 206 5.86 -15.24 7.10
N VAL A 207 6.02 -14.06 6.49
CA VAL A 207 7.03 -13.84 5.46
C VAL A 207 8.44 -14.01 6.04
N SER A 208 8.69 -13.56 7.27
CA SER A 208 10.01 -13.68 7.90
C SER A 208 10.46 -15.13 8.14
N GLN A 209 9.54 -16.09 8.13
CA GLN A 209 9.88 -17.52 8.22
C GLN A 209 10.47 -18.06 6.92
N LYS A 210 10.29 -17.33 5.80
CA LYS A 210 10.67 -17.76 4.45
C LYS A 210 11.77 -16.89 3.84
N ALA A 211 11.94 -15.66 4.32
CA ALA A 211 12.91 -14.72 3.79
C ALA A 211 13.48 -13.80 4.88
N THR A 212 14.73 -13.37 4.70
CA THR A 212 15.33 -12.31 5.51
C THR A 212 14.77 -10.97 5.06
N ILE A 213 13.88 -10.39 5.87
CA ILE A 213 13.12 -9.19 5.49
C ILE A 213 13.42 -7.93 6.31
N THR A 214 14.37 -8.01 7.25
CA THR A 214 14.80 -6.88 8.08
C THR A 214 16.32 -6.79 8.11
N GLU A 215 16.84 -5.58 8.32
CA GLU A 215 18.28 -5.32 8.46
C GLU A 215 18.78 -5.61 9.88
N ASP A 216 18.01 -5.22 10.90
CA ASP A 216 18.39 -5.29 12.32
C ASP A 216 17.38 -6.07 13.19
N GLY A 217 16.40 -6.71 12.54
CA GLY A 217 15.32 -7.43 13.22
C GLY A 217 14.10 -6.58 13.57
N ILE A 218 14.10 -5.28 13.22
CA ILE A 218 12.97 -4.36 13.38
C ILE A 218 12.67 -3.67 12.04
N HIS A 219 13.67 -3.04 11.42
CA HIS A 219 13.50 -2.22 10.22
C HIS A 219 13.53 -3.09 8.96
N LEU A 220 12.52 -2.93 8.10
CA LEU A 220 12.40 -3.70 6.87
C LEU A 220 13.54 -3.36 5.90
N ASN A 221 14.12 -4.38 5.29
CA ASN A 221 15.04 -4.21 4.17
C ASN A 221 14.24 -4.15 2.84
N GLU A 222 14.95 -4.09 1.71
CA GLU A 222 14.30 -4.06 0.38
C GLU A 222 13.30 -5.23 0.16
N THR A 223 13.65 -6.42 0.62
CA THR A 223 12.80 -7.62 0.54
C THR A 223 11.53 -7.45 1.37
N GLY A 224 11.69 -6.90 2.58
CA GLY A 224 10.57 -6.57 3.45
C GLY A 224 9.60 -5.57 2.84
N TYR A 225 10.11 -4.49 2.23
CA TYR A 225 9.26 -3.49 1.57
C TYR A 225 8.58 -4.02 0.31
N TYR A 226 9.22 -4.89 -0.47
CA TYR A 226 8.57 -5.61 -1.56
C TYR A 226 7.36 -6.41 -1.03
N TYR A 227 7.54 -7.19 0.04
CA TYR A 227 6.43 -7.96 0.63
C TYR A 227 5.36 -7.07 1.26
N LEU A 228 5.73 -5.98 1.94
CA LEU A 228 4.77 -5.02 2.50
C LEU A 228 3.92 -4.39 1.40
N ALA A 229 4.52 -4.00 0.27
CA ALA A 229 3.78 -3.46 -0.87
C ALA A 229 2.81 -4.50 -1.46
N THR A 230 3.24 -5.74 -1.68
CA THR A 230 2.33 -6.80 -2.18
C THR A 230 1.19 -7.11 -1.21
N LEU A 231 1.45 -7.09 0.10
CA LEU A 231 0.45 -7.23 1.14
C LEU A 231 -0.54 -6.06 1.16
N LEU A 232 -0.05 -4.84 0.99
CA LEU A 232 -0.88 -3.64 0.90
C LEU A 232 -1.86 -3.76 -0.27
N GLU A 233 -1.39 -4.14 -1.46
CA GLU A 233 -2.26 -4.34 -2.63
C GLU A 233 -3.35 -5.38 -2.38
N LYS A 234 -2.97 -6.52 -1.82
CA LYS A 234 -3.91 -7.60 -1.48
C LYS A 234 -4.96 -7.12 -0.48
N SER A 235 -4.54 -6.38 0.54
CA SER A 235 -5.41 -5.89 1.61
C SER A 235 -6.37 -4.80 1.14
N LEU A 236 -5.97 -4.03 0.12
CA LEU A 236 -6.84 -3.07 -0.58
C LEU A 236 -7.80 -3.74 -1.57
N GLY A 237 -7.73 -5.06 -1.74
CA GLY A 237 -8.58 -5.80 -2.68
C GLY A 237 -8.18 -5.60 -4.14
N LEU A 238 -6.95 -5.14 -4.41
CA LEU A 238 -6.46 -5.00 -5.77
C LEU A 238 -6.20 -6.39 -6.37
N PRO A 239 -6.51 -6.62 -7.65
CA PRO A 239 -6.33 -7.92 -8.29
C PRO A 239 -4.86 -8.33 -8.25
N ALA A 240 -4.55 -9.62 -8.25
CA ALA A 240 -3.16 -10.06 -8.39
C ALA A 240 -2.52 -9.42 -9.64
N ARG A 241 -1.26 -8.97 -9.53
CA ARG A 241 -0.51 -8.55 -10.72
C ARG A 241 -0.42 -9.74 -11.68
N THR A 242 -0.38 -9.45 -12.98
CA THR A 242 -0.39 -10.45 -14.04
C THR A 242 0.51 -11.64 -13.73
N GLY A 243 -0.12 -12.80 -13.56
CA GLY A 243 0.54 -14.06 -13.21
C GLY A 243 0.99 -14.86 -14.43
N ASN A 244 1.08 -16.18 -14.24
CA ASN A 244 1.62 -17.13 -15.20
C ASN A 244 1.05 -16.95 -16.61
N ILE A 245 1.95 -17.01 -17.59
CA ILE A 245 1.64 -16.93 -19.01
C ILE A 245 1.66 -18.34 -19.58
N ALA A 246 0.65 -18.68 -20.38
CA ALA A 246 0.56 -19.96 -21.06
C ALA A 246 0.34 -19.76 -22.56
N ILE A 247 1.22 -20.37 -23.37
CA ILE A 247 1.13 -20.41 -24.83
C ILE A 247 1.18 -21.88 -25.27
N THR A 248 0.30 -22.25 -26.19
CA THR A 248 0.29 -23.58 -26.81
C THR A 248 0.62 -23.44 -28.28
N VAL A 249 1.65 -24.16 -28.72
CA VAL A 249 2.07 -24.24 -30.11
C VAL A 249 1.64 -25.56 -30.70
N SER A 250 1.05 -25.52 -31.89
CA SER A 250 0.61 -26.69 -32.66
C SER A 250 1.04 -26.56 -34.13
N LYS A 251 0.68 -27.55 -34.96
CA LYS A 251 0.89 -27.48 -36.41
C LYS A 251 0.05 -26.37 -37.06
N GLN A 252 -1.05 -25.99 -36.43
CA GLN A 252 -2.00 -24.98 -36.91
C GLN A 252 -1.58 -23.56 -36.51
N GLY A 253 -0.54 -23.41 -35.67
CA GLY A 253 -0.06 -22.13 -35.16
C GLY A 253 0.00 -22.09 -33.64
N ALA A 254 0.14 -20.88 -33.08
CA ALA A 254 0.18 -20.65 -31.65
C ALA A 254 -1.11 -20.00 -31.14
N GLU A 255 -1.55 -20.45 -29.97
CA GLU A 255 -2.73 -19.97 -29.26
C GLU A 255 -2.35 -19.59 -27.83
N ALA A 256 -2.98 -18.54 -27.31
CA ALA A 256 -2.82 -18.08 -25.94
C ALA A 256 -4.09 -17.37 -25.48
N THR A 257 -4.24 -17.23 -24.17
CA THR A 257 -5.30 -16.42 -23.55
C THR A 257 -4.72 -15.08 -23.08
N ALA A 258 -5.60 -14.10 -22.88
CA ALA A 258 -5.22 -12.82 -22.27
C ALA A 258 -4.42 -13.07 -20.97
N PRO A 259 -3.31 -12.35 -20.74
CA PRO A 259 -2.89 -11.10 -21.40
C PRO A 259 -2.07 -11.29 -22.68
N VAL A 260 -1.86 -12.52 -23.18
CA VAL A 260 -1.01 -12.73 -24.34
C VAL A 260 -1.78 -12.56 -25.65
N LYS A 261 -1.21 -11.78 -26.56
CA LYS A 261 -1.69 -11.64 -27.94
C LYS A 261 -0.64 -12.12 -28.92
N ILE A 262 -0.96 -13.18 -29.66
CA ILE A 262 -0.08 -13.71 -30.71
C ILE A 262 -0.10 -12.76 -31.91
N LEU A 263 1.09 -12.38 -32.40
CA LEU A 263 1.24 -11.43 -33.51
C LEU A 263 1.35 -12.11 -34.88
N ASN A 264 1.77 -13.37 -34.93
CA ASN A 264 1.85 -14.17 -36.15
C ASN A 264 1.06 -15.49 -36.02
N PRO A 265 -0.28 -15.42 -35.85
CA PRO A 265 -1.12 -16.62 -35.78
C PRO A 265 -1.06 -17.36 -37.12
N GLY A 266 -0.69 -18.65 -37.09
CA GLY A 266 -0.63 -19.51 -38.27
C GLY A 266 0.75 -19.73 -38.91
N GLN A 267 1.83 -19.18 -38.34
CA GLN A 267 3.19 -19.58 -38.72
C GLN A 267 3.72 -20.70 -37.80
N GLU A 268 4.36 -21.72 -38.37
CA GLU A 268 5.06 -22.73 -37.59
C GLU A 268 6.24 -22.12 -36.80
N THR A 269 6.60 -22.75 -35.68
CA THR A 269 7.90 -22.55 -35.01
C THR A 269 9.04 -22.74 -36.02
N PRO A 270 10.04 -21.83 -36.03
CA PRO A 270 10.70 -21.39 -34.81
C PRO A 270 10.52 -19.93 -34.36
N ASN A 271 9.70 -19.09 -35.02
CA ASN A 271 9.67 -17.64 -34.78
C ASN A 271 8.36 -17.15 -34.15
N LEU A 272 8.02 -17.63 -32.95
CA LEU A 272 6.80 -17.21 -32.24
C LEU A 272 6.94 -15.75 -31.77
N LYS A 273 6.01 -14.88 -32.18
CA LYS A 273 5.94 -13.47 -31.75
C LYS A 273 4.64 -13.16 -31.04
N PHE A 274 4.72 -12.49 -29.91
CA PHE A 274 3.55 -12.14 -29.11
C PHE A 274 3.79 -10.87 -28.28
N THR A 275 2.72 -10.22 -27.83
CA THR A 275 2.76 -9.20 -26.79
C THR A 275 2.21 -9.75 -25.48
N MET A 276 2.62 -9.15 -24.37
CA MET A 276 2.01 -9.35 -23.06
C MET A 276 1.31 -8.04 -22.69
N ASP A 277 -0.01 -8.01 -22.78
CA ASP A 277 -0.81 -6.81 -22.50
C ASP A 277 -1.06 -6.73 -20.98
N GLU A 278 -0.12 -6.11 -20.27
CA GLU A 278 -0.17 -6.03 -18.81
C GLU A 278 -1.16 -4.95 -18.34
N GLY A 279 -2.06 -5.31 -17.41
CA GLY A 279 -2.94 -4.32 -16.78
C GLY A 279 -2.21 -3.37 -15.81
N SER A 280 -1.03 -3.78 -15.33
CA SER A 280 -0.15 -3.00 -14.45
C SER A 280 1.27 -3.53 -14.58
N LEU A 281 2.27 -2.64 -14.51
CA LEU A 281 3.69 -3.03 -14.50
C LEU A 281 3.99 -4.01 -13.33
N PRO A 282 4.99 -4.90 -13.42
CA PRO A 282 5.43 -5.68 -12.27
C PRO A 282 6.09 -4.78 -11.22
N LEU A 283 6.19 -5.25 -9.98
CA LEU A 283 7.15 -4.67 -9.03
C LEU A 283 8.54 -5.24 -9.34
N PRO A 284 9.60 -4.41 -9.37
CA PRO A 284 10.98 -4.90 -9.45
C PRO A 284 11.23 -5.93 -8.34
N LEU A 285 11.84 -7.05 -8.68
CA LEU A 285 12.09 -8.13 -7.72
C LEU A 285 13.44 -7.86 -7.02
N PRO A 286 13.48 -7.81 -5.68
CA PRO A 286 14.73 -7.89 -4.94
C PRO A 286 15.48 -9.18 -5.32
N GLU A 287 16.81 -9.16 -5.28
CA GLU A 287 17.66 -10.30 -5.68
C GLU A 287 17.30 -11.59 -4.93
N THR A 288 16.92 -11.46 -3.67
CA THR A 288 16.55 -12.54 -2.74
C THR A 288 15.17 -13.14 -2.97
N VAL A 289 14.29 -12.46 -3.72
CA VAL A 289 12.91 -12.91 -3.96
C VAL A 289 12.86 -13.73 -5.23
N GLU A 290 12.23 -14.91 -5.21
CA GLU A 290 12.04 -15.74 -6.41
C GLU A 290 11.17 -15.06 -7.47
N ALA A 291 11.33 -15.47 -8.73
CA ALA A 291 10.57 -14.88 -9.83
C ALA A 291 9.09 -15.25 -9.74
N VAL A 292 8.23 -14.24 -9.71
CA VAL A 292 6.77 -14.44 -9.62
C VAL A 292 6.14 -14.72 -10.98
N ARG A 293 6.78 -14.28 -12.08
CA ARG A 293 6.26 -14.48 -13.43
C ARG A 293 6.83 -15.73 -14.07
N VAL A 294 5.96 -16.70 -14.35
CA VAL A 294 6.33 -17.92 -15.09
C VAL A 294 5.74 -17.90 -16.48
N VAL A 295 6.56 -18.16 -17.50
CA VAL A 295 6.14 -18.29 -18.89
C VAL A 295 6.21 -19.76 -19.29
N LYS A 296 5.05 -20.33 -19.62
CA LYS A 296 4.90 -21.72 -20.05
C LYS A 296 4.56 -21.77 -21.53
N ILE A 297 5.39 -22.45 -22.32
CA ILE A 297 5.19 -22.62 -23.76
C ILE A 297 5.25 -24.11 -24.08
N THR A 298 4.11 -24.65 -24.53
CA THR A 298 3.94 -26.08 -24.80
C THR A 298 3.91 -26.36 -26.31
N GLY A 299 4.26 -27.59 -26.71
CA GLY A 299 4.23 -28.00 -28.11
C GLY A 299 5.44 -27.57 -28.96
N LEU A 300 6.48 -27.02 -28.33
CA LEU A 300 7.76 -26.73 -28.99
C LEU A 300 8.46 -28.02 -29.45
N LYS A 301 9.07 -27.99 -30.64
CA LYS A 301 9.98 -29.06 -31.10
C LYS A 301 11.19 -29.14 -30.15
N LYS A 302 11.79 -30.32 -29.99
CA LYS A 302 12.99 -30.51 -29.15
C LYS A 302 14.08 -29.52 -29.58
N GLY A 303 14.65 -28.82 -28.61
CA GLY A 303 15.72 -27.84 -28.82
C GLY A 303 15.80 -26.83 -27.67
N PHE A 304 16.69 -25.86 -27.82
CA PHE A 304 16.81 -24.70 -26.94
C PHE A 304 16.23 -23.46 -27.60
N TYR A 305 15.45 -22.70 -26.84
CA TYR A 305 14.81 -21.49 -27.33
C TYR A 305 15.18 -20.31 -26.47
N THR A 306 15.47 -19.19 -27.12
CA THR A 306 15.72 -17.91 -26.47
C THR A 306 14.48 -17.04 -26.60
N LEU A 307 13.97 -16.57 -25.46
CA LEU A 307 12.98 -15.50 -25.41
C LEU A 307 13.74 -14.18 -25.42
N THR A 308 13.40 -13.33 -26.37
CA THR A 308 13.90 -11.97 -26.49
C THR A 308 12.74 -10.98 -26.35
N ASN A 309 13.06 -9.78 -25.90
CA ASN A 309 12.13 -8.66 -25.86
C ASN A 309 12.83 -7.43 -26.44
N ASP A 310 12.27 -6.89 -27.53
CA ASP A 310 12.88 -5.78 -28.28
C ASP A 310 14.38 -5.99 -28.56
N GLN A 311 14.73 -7.22 -29.02
CA GLN A 311 16.09 -7.70 -29.31
C GLN A 311 17.04 -7.88 -28.11
N THR A 312 16.56 -7.66 -26.89
CA THR A 312 17.32 -7.98 -25.67
C THR A 312 16.97 -9.39 -25.21
N ASP A 313 18.00 -10.20 -24.90
CA ASP A 313 17.80 -11.54 -24.37
C ASP A 313 17.10 -11.48 -23.00
N VAL A 314 16.01 -12.21 -22.85
CA VAL A 314 15.30 -12.38 -21.57
C VAL A 314 15.79 -13.64 -20.87
N ILE A 315 15.70 -14.78 -21.56
CA ILE A 315 16.14 -16.07 -21.03
C ILE A 315 16.24 -17.11 -22.15
N THR A 316 17.17 -18.06 -22.00
CA THR A 316 17.25 -19.26 -22.84
C THR A 316 16.93 -20.49 -22.01
N ALA A 317 16.05 -21.35 -22.51
CA ALA A 317 15.67 -22.59 -21.83
C ALA A 317 15.34 -23.69 -22.85
N SER A 318 15.35 -24.96 -22.41
CA SER A 318 14.99 -26.08 -23.27
C SER A 318 13.49 -26.12 -23.55
N ALA A 319 13.07 -26.75 -24.65
CA ALA A 319 11.66 -27.01 -24.93
C ALA A 319 10.92 -27.69 -23.77
N LYS A 320 11.62 -28.58 -23.03
CA LYS A 320 11.08 -29.26 -21.85
C LYS A 320 10.85 -28.27 -20.70
N ASP A 321 11.78 -27.36 -20.46
CA ASP A 321 11.68 -26.38 -19.37
C ASP A 321 10.60 -25.34 -19.70
N TRP A 322 10.51 -24.88 -20.95
CA TRP A 322 9.40 -24.05 -21.42
C TRP A 322 8.05 -24.73 -21.21
N ALA A 323 7.96 -26.04 -21.48
CA ALA A 323 6.74 -26.81 -21.24
C ALA A 323 6.43 -26.99 -19.75
N ALA A 324 7.43 -26.98 -18.86
CA ALA A 324 7.23 -26.99 -17.40
C ALA A 324 6.84 -25.61 -16.86
N GLY A 325 7.38 -24.55 -17.47
CA GLY A 325 7.24 -23.16 -17.05
C GLY A 325 8.59 -22.57 -16.66
N VAL A 326 8.97 -21.48 -17.30
CA VAL A 326 10.24 -20.78 -17.07
C VAL A 326 9.99 -19.49 -16.29
N PRO A 327 10.56 -19.32 -15.09
CA PRO A 327 10.52 -18.06 -14.36
C PRO A 327 11.29 -16.97 -15.10
N ILE A 328 10.71 -15.77 -15.22
CA ILE A 328 11.38 -14.59 -15.77
C ILE A 328 11.46 -13.46 -14.74
N ARG A 329 12.62 -12.79 -14.72
CA ARG A 329 12.92 -11.66 -13.81
C ARG A 329 13.17 -10.34 -14.56
N GLN A 330 13.23 -10.40 -15.89
CA GLN A 330 13.64 -9.28 -16.74
C GLN A 330 12.74 -9.17 -17.98
N GLY A 331 12.89 -8.08 -18.71
CA GLY A 331 12.10 -7.71 -19.88
C GLY A 331 11.57 -6.27 -19.76
N ALA A 332 11.02 -5.72 -20.84
CA ALA A 332 10.65 -4.31 -20.94
C ALA A 332 9.77 -3.81 -19.79
N ALA A 333 8.79 -4.59 -19.35
CA ALA A 333 7.91 -4.19 -18.24
C ALA A 333 8.68 -4.09 -16.90
N PHE A 334 9.62 -5.01 -16.64
CA PHE A 334 10.50 -4.95 -15.46
C PHE A 334 11.44 -3.75 -15.53
N GLU A 335 12.07 -3.51 -16.68
CA GLU A 335 12.95 -2.36 -16.91
C GLU A 335 12.20 -1.03 -16.77
N GLN A 336 10.98 -0.96 -17.31
CA GLN A 336 10.12 0.20 -17.17
C GLN A 336 9.77 0.45 -15.70
N ALA A 337 9.41 -0.59 -14.95
CA ALA A 337 9.10 -0.49 -13.53
C ALA A 337 10.32 -0.04 -12.70
N SER A 338 11.53 -0.56 -13.00
CA SER A 338 12.77 -0.16 -12.34
C SER A 338 13.10 1.31 -12.60
N ARG A 339 12.99 1.78 -13.85
CA ARG A 339 13.18 3.21 -14.17
C ARG A 339 12.14 4.11 -13.50
N LEU A 340 10.88 3.64 -13.43
CA LEU A 340 9.81 4.35 -12.72
C LEU A 340 10.13 4.50 -11.23
N ARG A 341 10.59 3.41 -10.60
CA ARG A 341 11.04 3.38 -9.22
C ARG A 341 12.20 4.34 -8.96
N GLU A 342 13.21 4.37 -9.84
CA GLU A 342 14.31 5.34 -9.72
C GLU A 342 13.84 6.80 -9.75
N MET A 343 12.87 7.12 -10.61
CA MET A 343 12.29 8.47 -10.64
C MET A 343 11.50 8.79 -9.36
N ILE A 344 10.76 7.82 -8.83
CA ILE A 344 10.05 7.93 -7.55
C ILE A 344 11.03 8.19 -6.41
N LEU A 345 12.13 7.43 -6.34
CA LEU A 345 13.17 7.58 -5.32
C LEU A 345 13.81 8.98 -5.38
N LYS A 346 14.21 9.43 -6.58
CA LYS A 346 14.75 10.79 -6.77
C LYS A 346 13.76 11.89 -6.37
N LYS A 347 12.48 11.70 -6.68
CA LYS A 347 11.41 12.64 -6.31
C LYS A 347 11.19 12.67 -4.79
N ASN A 348 11.22 11.52 -4.14
CA ASN A 348 11.05 11.40 -2.69
C ASN A 348 12.25 11.97 -1.93
N ASP A 349 13.47 11.78 -2.43
CA ASP A 349 14.68 12.38 -1.88
C ASP A 349 14.61 13.92 -1.90
N LEU A 350 14.24 14.50 -3.04
CA LEU A 350 14.00 15.95 -3.14
C LEU A 350 12.91 16.42 -2.18
N PHE A 351 11.77 15.74 -2.12
CA PHE A 351 10.70 16.13 -1.21
C PHE A 351 11.16 16.07 0.25
N TYR A 352 11.89 15.03 0.64
CA TYR A 352 12.39 14.90 2.00
C TYR A 352 13.31 16.05 2.40
N PHE A 353 14.29 16.39 1.58
CA PHE A 353 15.18 17.52 1.88
C PHE A 353 14.46 18.87 1.75
N GLN A 354 13.35 18.96 1.01
CA GLN A 354 12.53 20.16 0.97
C GLN A 354 11.80 20.39 2.30
N TYR A 355 11.13 19.39 2.86
CA TYR A 355 10.33 19.57 4.09
C TYR A 355 11.14 19.36 5.37
N ARG A 356 12.24 18.59 5.29
CA ARG A 356 13.18 18.29 6.37
C ARG A 356 14.62 18.55 5.90
N PRO A 357 15.00 19.82 5.65
CA PRO A 357 16.33 20.15 5.16
C PRO A 357 17.42 19.88 6.19
N LEU A 358 18.62 19.55 5.72
CA LEU A 358 19.82 19.56 6.56
C LEU A 358 19.96 20.94 7.22
N ASN A 359 20.37 20.97 8.49
CA ASN A 359 20.42 22.20 9.29
C ASN A 359 19.06 22.92 9.39
N THR A 360 17.96 22.17 9.57
CA THR A 360 16.59 22.70 9.72
C THR A 360 16.52 23.92 10.64
N THR A 361 17.21 23.89 11.80
CA THR A 361 17.27 25.00 12.76
C THR A 361 17.73 26.34 12.16
N TYR A 362 18.67 26.29 11.21
CA TYR A 362 19.27 27.46 10.58
C TYR A 362 18.55 27.90 9.31
N ILE A 363 17.84 27.00 8.64
CA ILE A 363 17.13 27.32 7.40
C ILE A 363 15.68 27.72 7.69
N LEU A 364 14.98 26.92 8.50
CA LEU A 364 13.55 27.08 8.79
C LEU A 364 13.26 27.48 10.25
N GLY A 365 14.20 27.21 11.16
CA GLY A 365 14.01 27.41 12.59
C GLY A 365 14.33 28.82 13.09
N PHE A 366 14.48 28.93 14.41
CA PHE A 366 14.74 30.18 15.13
C PHE A 366 16.09 30.85 14.79
N ARG A 367 17.01 30.14 14.11
CA ARG A 367 18.27 30.69 13.57
C ARG A 367 18.21 31.02 12.08
N SER A 368 17.01 31.09 11.51
CA SER A 368 16.78 31.45 10.10
C SER A 368 17.34 32.83 9.71
N TYR A 369 17.61 33.73 10.66
CA TYR A 369 18.33 34.97 10.35
C TYR A 369 19.76 34.73 9.83
N GLU A 370 20.36 33.55 10.06
CA GLU A 370 21.72 33.21 9.60
C GLU A 370 21.74 32.59 8.19
N GLN A 371 20.80 31.68 7.91
CA GLN A 371 20.78 30.86 6.69
C GLN A 371 19.41 30.78 6.01
N GLY A 372 18.42 31.57 6.43
CA GLY A 372 17.05 31.57 5.89
C GLY A 372 16.96 31.97 4.41
N ARG A 373 18.01 32.60 3.85
CA ARG A 373 18.12 32.81 2.40
C ARG A 373 18.06 31.50 1.59
N HIS A 374 18.41 30.36 2.21
CA HIS A 374 18.37 29.04 1.58
C HIS A 374 16.95 28.45 1.45
N VAL A 375 15.94 29.04 2.10
CA VAL A 375 14.53 28.66 1.91
C VAL A 375 14.11 28.72 0.46
N LYS A 376 14.57 29.74 -0.28
CA LYS A 376 14.31 29.87 -1.72
C LYS A 376 14.78 28.63 -2.51
N GLY A 377 15.94 28.07 -2.15
CA GLY A 377 16.45 26.85 -2.79
C GLY A 377 15.55 25.63 -2.52
N LEU A 378 14.94 25.54 -1.34
CA LEU A 378 13.95 24.50 -1.02
C LEU A 378 12.68 24.69 -1.85
N GLU A 379 12.22 25.92 -2.01
CA GLU A 379 11.06 26.23 -2.84
C GLU A 379 11.31 25.92 -4.33
N GLU A 380 12.53 26.16 -4.83
CA GLU A 380 12.94 25.84 -6.20
C GLU A 380 12.92 24.32 -6.47
N GLN A 381 13.10 23.47 -5.45
CA GLN A 381 12.94 22.01 -5.60
C GLN A 381 11.53 21.61 -6.03
N ASN A 382 10.50 22.45 -5.79
CA ASN A 382 9.15 22.18 -6.30
C ASN A 382 9.11 22.00 -7.82
N ILE A 383 9.97 22.71 -8.55
CA ILE A 383 10.04 22.62 -10.02
C ILE A 383 10.56 21.23 -10.42
N LEU A 384 11.62 20.75 -9.75
CA LEU A 384 12.20 19.43 -10.00
C LEU A 384 11.27 18.31 -9.58
N ILE A 385 10.60 18.44 -8.43
CA ILE A 385 9.58 17.50 -7.95
C ILE A 385 8.45 17.39 -8.97
N LYS A 386 7.86 18.51 -9.41
CA LYS A 386 6.79 18.51 -10.42
C LYS A 386 7.24 17.95 -11.76
N TRP A 387 8.48 18.23 -12.17
CA TRP A 387 9.05 17.67 -13.39
C TRP A 387 9.15 16.15 -13.29
N LEU A 388 9.68 15.61 -12.18
CA LEU A 388 9.75 14.17 -11.94
C LEU A 388 8.36 13.54 -11.83
N GLU A 389 7.39 14.17 -11.15
CA GLU A 389 6.00 13.72 -11.11
C GLU A 389 5.41 13.61 -12.54
N SER A 390 5.72 14.57 -13.40
CA SER A 390 5.33 14.52 -14.82
C SER A 390 6.01 13.38 -15.57
N GLN A 391 7.30 13.13 -15.33
CA GLN A 391 8.02 11.99 -15.93
C GLN A 391 7.46 10.64 -15.45
N ILE A 392 7.10 10.53 -14.17
CA ILE A 392 6.45 9.35 -13.59
C ILE A 392 5.09 9.14 -14.26
N ALA A 393 4.28 10.19 -14.40
CA ALA A 393 2.97 10.11 -15.07
C ALA A 393 3.07 9.63 -16.53
N LEU A 394 4.11 10.05 -17.26
CA LEU A 394 4.36 9.62 -18.64
C LEU A 394 4.85 8.16 -18.76
N ASN A 395 5.41 7.59 -17.70
CA ASN A 395 6.07 6.28 -17.74
C ASN A 395 5.43 5.19 -16.86
N ARG A 396 4.34 5.48 -16.16
CA ARG A 396 3.63 4.49 -15.31
C ARG A 396 2.69 3.55 -16.06
N THR A 397 2.24 3.93 -17.26
CA THR A 397 1.38 3.08 -18.10
C THR A 397 2.21 1.98 -18.75
N PRO A 398 1.86 0.68 -18.60
CA PRO A 398 2.56 -0.39 -19.28
C PRO A 398 2.67 -0.14 -20.79
N LYS A 399 3.89 -0.16 -21.31
CA LYS A 399 4.12 -0.07 -22.75
C LYS A 399 4.05 -1.48 -23.34
N ALA A 400 3.28 -1.64 -24.41
CA ALA A 400 3.28 -2.88 -25.15
C ALA A 400 4.67 -3.11 -25.76
N SER A 401 5.23 -4.29 -25.53
CA SER A 401 6.50 -4.71 -26.13
C SER A 401 6.36 -6.07 -26.78
N VAL A 402 7.16 -6.30 -27.83
CA VAL A 402 7.14 -7.55 -28.59
C VAL A 402 8.12 -8.53 -27.98
N TYR A 403 7.60 -9.70 -27.64
CA TYR A 403 8.39 -10.85 -27.27
C TYR A 403 8.54 -11.77 -28.47
N GLN A 404 9.76 -12.26 -28.69
CA GLN A 404 10.06 -13.23 -29.73
C GLN A 404 10.77 -14.42 -29.12
N LEU A 405 10.20 -15.61 -29.32
CA LEU A 405 10.85 -16.87 -29.01
C LEU A 405 11.49 -17.42 -30.29
N THR A 406 12.80 -17.69 -30.23
CA THR A 406 13.60 -18.15 -31.37
C THR A 406 14.29 -19.48 -31.02
N LEU A 407 14.23 -20.48 -31.91
CA LEU A 407 14.99 -21.72 -31.79
C LEU A 407 16.48 -21.45 -32.05
N LEU A 408 17.36 -21.87 -31.13
CA LEU A 408 18.80 -21.80 -31.29
C LEU A 408 19.41 -23.07 -31.92
N LYS A 409 19.02 -24.24 -31.41
CA LYS A 409 19.58 -25.55 -31.79
C LYS A 409 18.77 -26.71 -31.24
#